data_AF-A0A258EQW0-F1
#
_entry.id   AF-A0A258EQW0-F1
#
_cell.length_a   1.000
_cell.length_b   1.000
_cell.length_c   1.000
_cell.angle_alpha   90.00
_cell.angle_beta   90.00
_cell.angle_gamma   90.00
#
_symmetry.space_group_name_H-M   'P 1'
#
loop_
_entity.id
_entity.type
_entity.pdbx_description
1 polymer ?
#
loop_
_entity_poly.entity_id
_entity_poly.type
_entity_poly.pdbx_seq_one_letter_code
_entity_poly.pdbx_strand_id
1 'polypeptide(L)'
;QVKGKVGNIVIKPAKSYVKVTSENIKYLEILDVIKDLNTILDLQKSEGLLYLKKVIYDFDATEIKKLVSYGLAYPPKVRALLGALLETVTTNAASYQVKKKSINPSSSYKYGIDASLLSTAISWNIV
;
A
#
# COMPACT_ATOMS: atom_id res chain seq x y z
N GLN A 1 17.04 18.19 -0.51
CA GLN A 1 17.15 16.97 0.33
C GLN A 1 18.41 17.08 1.16
N VAL A 2 18.30 16.89 2.48
CA VAL A 2 19.47 16.87 3.39
C VAL A 2 20.18 15.52 3.21
N LYS A 3 21.47 15.53 2.86
CA LYS A 3 22.30 14.32 2.82
C LYS A 3 23.12 14.28 4.09
N GLY A 4 22.97 13.24 4.90
CA GLY A 4 23.87 12.97 6.02
C GLY A 4 25.10 12.23 5.53
N LYS A 5 26.28 12.48 6.11
CA LYS A 5 27.50 11.72 5.83
C LYS A 5 28.05 11.18 7.16
N VAL A 6 28.23 9.87 7.25
CA VAL A 6 28.86 9.20 8.39
C VAL A 6 30.03 8.37 7.84
N GLY A 7 31.26 8.83 8.06
CA GLY A 7 32.43 8.27 7.39
C GLY A 7 32.29 8.31 5.85
N ASN A 8 32.37 7.15 5.21
CA ASN A 8 32.18 7.00 3.75
C ASN A 8 30.72 6.72 3.34
N ILE A 9 29.79 6.67 4.30
CA ILE A 9 28.38 6.36 4.04
C ILE A 9 27.61 7.66 3.79
N VAL A 10 26.89 7.71 2.67
CA VAL A 10 25.97 8.81 2.33
C VAL A 10 24.54 8.37 2.63
N ILE A 11 23.92 9.03 3.60
CA ILE A 11 22.55 8.76 4.04
C ILE A 11 21.61 9.73 3.33
N LYS A 12 20.62 9.18 2.63
CA LYS A 12 19.52 9.95 2.01
C LYS A 12 18.22 9.58 2.69
N PRO A 13 17.69 10.43 3.60
CA PRO A 13 16.42 10.15 4.27
C PRO A 13 15.26 10.28 3.28
N ALA A 14 14.34 9.33 3.30
CA ALA A 14 13.05 9.44 2.62
C ALA A 14 12.07 10.20 3.51
N LYS A 15 11.35 11.16 2.92
CA LYS A 15 10.30 11.89 3.63
C LYS A 15 9.05 11.00 3.72
N SER A 16 8.56 10.75 4.93
CA SER A 16 7.29 10.07 5.14
C SER A 16 6.10 10.96 4.73
N TYR A 17 5.05 10.33 4.20
CA TYR A 17 3.78 10.99 3.88
C TYR A 17 3.01 11.43 5.13
N VAL A 18 3.24 10.76 6.26
CA VAL A 18 2.59 11.03 7.56
C VAL A 18 3.68 11.15 8.64
N LYS A 19 3.47 12.01 9.65
CA LYS A 19 4.39 12.08 10.80
C LYS A 19 4.49 10.71 11.47
N VAL A 20 5.71 10.18 11.56
CA VAL A 20 5.97 8.86 12.14
C VAL A 20 5.86 8.95 13.67
N THR A 21 5.15 8.02 14.27
CA THR A 21 5.02 7.81 15.72
C THR A 21 5.12 6.31 16.03
N SER A 22 5.44 5.95 17.27
CA SER A 22 5.52 4.54 17.69
C SER A 22 4.22 3.77 17.49
N GLU A 23 3.08 4.47 17.46
CA GLU A 23 1.76 3.88 17.28
C GLU A 23 1.40 3.61 15.82
N ASN A 24 1.95 4.40 14.88
CA ASN A 24 1.57 4.33 13.47
C ASN A 24 2.59 3.64 12.57
N ILE A 25 3.81 3.43 13.06
CA ILE A 25 4.93 2.89 12.29
C ILE A 25 4.55 1.59 11.56
N LYS A 26 3.85 0.67 12.23
CA LYS A 26 3.40 -0.60 11.63
C LYS A 26 2.52 -0.41 10.39
N TYR A 27 1.64 0.60 10.38
CA TYR A 27 0.77 0.87 9.23
C TYR A 27 1.55 1.55 8.10
N LEU A 28 2.50 2.42 8.45
CA LEU A 28 3.35 3.09 7.47
C LEU A 28 4.27 2.11 6.77
N GLU A 29 4.83 1.14 7.49
CA GLU A 29 5.64 0.06 6.91
C GLU A 29 4.85 -0.76 5.88
N ILE A 30 3.60 -1.14 6.20
CA ILE A 30 2.73 -1.86 5.25
C ILE A 30 2.46 -1.01 4.00
N LEU A 31 2.17 0.29 4.18
CA LEU A 31 1.92 1.21 3.07
C LEU A 31 3.17 1.43 2.19
N ASP A 32 4.35 1.42 2.79
CA ASP A 32 5.62 1.50 2.08
C ASP A 32 5.91 0.22 1.28
N VAL A 33 5.60 -0.96 1.82
CA VAL A 33 5.68 -2.22 1.06
C VAL A 33 4.73 -2.18 -0.15
N ILE A 34 3.50 -1.68 0.01
CA ILE A 34 2.54 -1.53 -1.10
C ILE A 34 3.06 -0.52 -2.14
N LYS A 35 3.69 0.57 -1.70
CA LYS A 35 4.28 1.59 -2.58
C LYS A 35 5.42 1.02 -3.43
N ASP A 36 6.29 0.25 -2.78
CA ASP A 36 7.57 -0.20 -3.33
C ASP A 36 7.52 -1.64 -3.87
N LEU A 37 6.32 -2.25 -3.96
CA LEU A 37 6.13 -3.63 -4.43
C LEU A 37 6.82 -3.92 -5.78
N ASN A 38 6.93 -2.93 -6.66
CA ASN A 38 7.62 -3.08 -7.96
C ASN A 38 9.13 -2.88 -7.91
N THR A 39 9.67 -2.28 -6.84
CA THR A 39 11.08 -1.90 -6.74
C THR A 39 11.87 -2.82 -5.82
N ILE A 40 11.19 -3.72 -5.10
CA ILE A 40 11.86 -4.74 -4.28
C ILE A 40 12.42 -5.83 -5.22
N LEU A 41 13.74 -5.84 -5.37
CA LEU A 41 14.44 -6.63 -6.40
C LEU A 41 14.30 -8.14 -6.22
N ASP A 42 14.20 -8.63 -4.99
CA ASP A 42 14.17 -10.07 -4.65
C ASP A 42 12.77 -10.55 -4.22
N LEU A 43 11.72 -9.77 -4.50
CA LEU A 43 10.36 -10.12 -4.11
C LEU A 43 9.54 -10.52 -5.33
N GLN A 44 9.08 -11.77 -5.34
CA GLN A 44 8.05 -12.19 -6.28
C GLN A 44 6.72 -11.53 -5.90
N LYS A 45 6.04 -10.93 -6.89
CA LYS A 45 4.78 -10.20 -6.64
C LYS A 45 3.71 -11.08 -6.01
N SER A 46 3.62 -12.35 -6.42
CA SER A 46 2.71 -13.34 -5.84
C SER A 46 2.93 -13.50 -4.33
N GLU A 47 4.18 -13.63 -3.91
CA GLU A 47 4.57 -13.76 -2.50
C GLU A 47 4.31 -12.47 -1.73
N GLY A 48 4.68 -11.32 -2.30
CA GLY A 48 4.41 -10.01 -1.70
C GLY A 48 2.91 -9.76 -1.51
N LEU A 49 2.10 -10.09 -2.50
CA LEU A 49 0.63 -10.00 -2.40
C LEU A 49 0.07 -10.98 -1.38
N LEU A 50 0.58 -12.21 -1.33
CA LEU A 50 0.16 -13.21 -0.33
C LEU A 50 0.48 -12.74 1.09
N TYR A 51 1.68 -12.20 1.30
CA TYR A 51 2.09 -11.62 2.57
C TYR A 51 1.17 -10.47 2.98
N LEU A 52 0.96 -9.50 2.09
CA LEU A 52 0.09 -8.35 2.36
C LEU A 52 -1.35 -8.79 2.67
N LYS A 53 -1.90 -9.76 1.94
CA LYS A 53 -3.24 -10.30 2.22
C LYS A 53 -3.32 -10.89 3.63
N LYS A 54 -2.34 -11.70 4.03
CA LYS A 54 -2.30 -12.30 5.39
C LYS A 54 -2.24 -11.24 6.47
N VAL A 55 -1.29 -10.30 6.36
CA VAL A 55 -1.13 -9.22 7.35
C VAL A 55 -2.41 -8.38 7.49
N ILE A 56 -3.05 -8.02 6.38
CA ILE A 56 -4.28 -7.21 6.42
C ILE A 56 -5.46 -8.05 6.92
N TYR A 57 -5.51 -9.35 6.65
CA TYR A 57 -6.58 -10.24 7.13
C TYR A 57 -6.58 -10.34 8.67
N ASP A 58 -5.41 -10.31 9.29
CA ASP A 58 -5.26 -10.40 10.75
C ASP A 58 -5.61 -9.10 11.50
N PHE A 59 -5.89 -8.02 10.79
CA PHE A 59 -6.23 -6.72 11.39
C PHE A 59 -7.68 -6.65 11.86
N ASP A 60 -7.88 -6.07 13.05
CA ASP A 60 -9.21 -5.75 13.53
C ASP A 60 -9.83 -4.55 12.79
N ALA A 61 -11.12 -4.29 13.02
CA ALA A 61 -11.84 -3.20 12.36
C ALA A 61 -11.25 -1.80 12.65
N THR A 62 -10.64 -1.59 13.83
CA THR A 62 -9.98 -0.34 14.20
C THR A 62 -8.65 -0.18 13.48
N GLU A 63 -7.88 -1.26 13.37
CA GLU A 63 -6.63 -1.31 12.63
C GLU A 63 -6.84 -1.08 11.14
N ILE A 64 -7.87 -1.70 10.55
CA ILE A 64 -8.26 -1.44 9.16
C ILE A 64 -8.61 0.04 8.96
N LYS A 65 -9.39 0.65 9.86
CA LYS A 65 -9.71 2.09 9.78
C LYS A 65 -8.45 2.96 9.83
N LYS A 66 -7.50 2.65 10.72
CA LYS A 66 -6.21 3.36 10.80
C LYS A 66 -5.41 3.22 9.50
N LEU A 67 -5.27 2.00 8.99
CA LEU A 67 -4.56 1.72 7.74
C LEU A 67 -5.17 2.47 6.54
N VAL A 68 -6.50 2.46 6.43
CA VAL A 68 -7.23 3.18 5.38
C VAL A 68 -6.99 4.69 5.50
N SER A 69 -7.09 5.25 6.71
CA SER A 69 -6.88 6.67 6.99
C SER A 69 -5.46 7.13 6.61
N TYR A 70 -4.42 6.44 7.09
CA TYR A 70 -3.04 6.78 6.72
C TYR A 70 -2.78 6.61 5.22
N GLY A 71 -3.40 5.60 4.61
CA GLY A 71 -3.29 5.35 3.19
C GLY A 71 -3.87 6.45 2.30
N LEU A 72 -4.68 7.38 2.82
CA LEU A 72 -5.14 8.55 2.06
C LEU A 72 -4.01 9.56 1.80
N ALA A 73 -2.96 9.59 2.63
CA ALA A 73 -1.81 10.47 2.40
C ALA A 73 -0.88 9.97 1.28
N TYR A 74 -0.99 8.69 0.90
CA TYR A 74 -0.13 8.06 -0.11
C TYR A 74 -0.61 8.32 -1.54
N PRO A 75 0.23 8.14 -2.57
CA PRO A 75 -0.15 8.36 -3.97
C PRO A 75 -1.35 7.50 -4.42
N PRO A 76 -2.12 7.94 -5.43
CA PRO A 76 -3.29 7.19 -5.94
C PRO A 76 -2.99 5.73 -6.31
N LYS A 77 -1.79 5.46 -6.84
CA LYS A 77 -1.29 4.10 -7.11
C LYS A 77 -1.36 3.19 -5.88
N VAL A 78 -0.86 3.66 -4.75
CA VAL A 78 -0.86 2.92 -3.46
C VAL A 78 -2.29 2.75 -2.94
N ARG A 79 -3.12 3.79 -3.12
CA ARG A 79 -4.54 3.75 -2.72
C ARG A 79 -5.30 2.67 -3.50
N ALA A 80 -5.05 2.55 -4.80
CA ALA A 80 -5.66 1.54 -5.65
C ALA A 80 -5.29 0.12 -5.21
N LEU A 81 -4.00 -0.17 -5.03
CA LEU A 81 -3.55 -1.50 -4.62
C LEU A 81 -4.03 -1.88 -3.21
N LEU A 82 -3.97 -0.95 -2.25
CA LEU A 82 -4.52 -1.21 -0.91
C LEU A 82 -6.05 -1.44 -0.96
N GLY A 83 -6.77 -0.68 -1.80
CA GLY A 83 -8.20 -0.90 -2.01
C GLY A 83 -8.51 -2.29 -2.55
N ALA A 84 -7.77 -2.72 -3.57
CA ALA A 84 -7.89 -4.05 -4.18
C ALA A 84 -7.59 -5.19 -3.18
N LEU A 85 -6.57 -5.01 -2.34
CA LEU A 85 -6.22 -5.96 -1.27
C LEU A 85 -7.33 -6.03 -0.21
N LEU A 86 -7.85 -4.89 0.25
CA LEU A 86 -8.95 -4.83 1.20
C LEU A 86 -10.22 -5.50 0.65
N GLU A 87 -10.60 -5.22 -0.59
CA GLU A 87 -11.75 -5.86 -1.24
C GLU A 87 -11.57 -7.39 -1.35
N THR A 88 -10.33 -7.88 -1.41
CA THR A 88 -10.05 -9.32 -1.45
C THR A 88 -10.19 -9.98 -0.08
N VAL A 89 -9.81 -9.31 1.01
CA VAL A 89 -9.72 -9.92 2.35
C VAL A 89 -10.90 -9.60 3.25
N THR A 90 -11.70 -8.56 2.95
CA THR A 90 -12.87 -8.18 3.75
C THR A 90 -14.13 -8.03 2.91
N THR A 91 -15.26 -8.48 3.47
CA THR A 91 -16.60 -8.26 2.90
C THR A 91 -17.19 -6.90 3.26
N ASN A 92 -16.53 -6.15 4.16
CA ASN A 92 -17.00 -4.83 4.57
C ASN A 92 -16.65 -3.77 3.52
N ALA A 93 -17.64 -3.42 2.70
CA ALA A 93 -17.49 -2.41 1.66
C ALA A 93 -16.98 -1.05 2.17
N ALA A 94 -17.33 -0.64 3.39
CA ALA A 94 -16.91 0.64 3.94
C ALA A 94 -15.37 0.76 4.04
N SER A 95 -14.67 -0.37 4.21
CA SER A 95 -13.21 -0.42 4.35
C SER A 95 -12.46 -0.02 3.07
N TYR A 96 -13.03 -0.24 1.89
CA TYR A 96 -12.36 0.07 0.62
C TYR A 96 -13.05 1.17 -0.20
N GLN A 97 -14.35 1.41 -0.02
CA GLN A 97 -15.10 2.40 -0.81
C GLN A 97 -14.55 3.83 -0.71
N VAL A 98 -14.03 4.22 0.45
CA VAL A 98 -13.38 5.53 0.65
C VAL A 98 -12.18 5.70 -0.30
N LYS A 99 -11.41 4.62 -0.51
CA LYS A 99 -10.28 4.65 -1.44
C LYS A 99 -10.72 4.68 -2.88
N LYS A 100 -11.82 4.01 -3.23
CA LYS A 100 -12.34 3.99 -4.60
C LYS A 100 -12.77 5.38 -5.07
N LYS A 101 -13.37 6.17 -4.17
CA LYS A 101 -13.68 7.59 -4.42
C LYS A 101 -12.45 8.50 -4.51
N SER A 102 -11.30 8.07 -3.99
CA SER A 102 -10.07 8.86 -3.92
C SER A 102 -9.13 8.69 -5.13
N ILE A 103 -9.49 7.81 -6.08
CA ILE A 103 -8.71 7.51 -7.29
C ILE A 103 -9.47 7.97 -8.54
N ASN A 104 -8.74 8.34 -9.59
CA ASN A 104 -9.35 8.74 -10.86
C ASN A 104 -9.73 7.50 -11.69
N PRO A 105 -11.01 7.34 -12.09
CA PRO A 105 -11.46 6.22 -12.91
C PRO A 105 -10.78 6.10 -14.28
N SER A 106 -10.26 7.19 -14.85
CA SER A 106 -9.58 7.17 -16.16
C SER A 106 -8.07 6.89 -16.06
N SER A 107 -7.53 6.72 -14.84
CA SER A 107 -6.11 6.43 -14.62
C SER A 107 -5.87 4.93 -14.47
N SER A 108 -4.75 4.45 -15.01
CA SER A 108 -4.26 3.08 -14.83
C SER A 108 -2.97 3.06 -14.01
N TYR A 109 -2.84 2.08 -13.11
CA TYR A 109 -1.77 2.00 -12.12
C TYR A 109 -0.87 0.80 -12.37
N LYS A 110 0.34 1.06 -12.86
CA LYS A 110 1.31 0.02 -13.26
C LYS A 110 1.94 -0.69 -12.06
N TYR A 111 1.41 -1.84 -11.66
CA TYR A 111 2.03 -2.81 -10.76
C TYR A 111 2.49 -4.10 -11.48
N GLY A 112 2.11 -4.32 -12.74
CA GLY A 112 2.31 -5.59 -13.42
C GLY A 112 1.68 -6.73 -12.62
N ILE A 113 0.45 -6.50 -12.15
CA ILE A 113 -0.39 -7.46 -11.43
C ILE A 113 -1.64 -7.63 -12.28
N ASP A 114 -1.92 -8.87 -12.68
CA ASP A 114 -3.12 -9.21 -13.42
C ASP A 114 -4.19 -9.88 -12.52
N ALA A 115 -5.33 -10.21 -13.11
CA ALA A 115 -6.45 -10.84 -12.43
C ALA A 115 -6.13 -12.25 -11.88
N SER A 116 -5.11 -12.93 -12.38
CA SER A 116 -4.69 -14.23 -11.86
C SER A 116 -3.99 -14.10 -10.51
N LEU A 117 -3.25 -13.01 -10.29
CA LEU A 117 -2.59 -12.69 -9.03
C LEU A 117 -3.53 -12.00 -8.03
N LEU A 118 -4.42 -11.14 -8.54
CA LEU A 118 -5.38 -10.39 -7.74
C LEU A 118 -6.66 -10.14 -8.55
N SER A 119 -7.71 -10.92 -8.29
CA SER A 119 -8.99 -10.85 -9.03
C SER A 119 -9.63 -9.46 -9.01
N THR A 120 -9.43 -8.70 -7.94
CA THR A 120 -9.93 -7.32 -7.80
C THR A 120 -9.11 -6.29 -8.58
N ALA A 121 -7.93 -6.64 -9.13
CA ALA A 121 -7.05 -5.67 -9.81
C ALA A 121 -7.75 -4.87 -10.93
N ILE A 122 -8.61 -5.54 -11.70
CA ILE A 122 -9.37 -4.92 -12.80
C ILE A 122 -10.30 -3.82 -12.27
N SER A 123 -11.00 -4.07 -11.15
CA SER A 123 -11.96 -3.12 -10.58
C SER A 123 -11.31 -1.86 -9.97
N TRP A 124 -9.98 -1.87 -9.87
CA TRP A 124 -9.11 -0.81 -9.33
C TRP A 124 -8.15 -0.21 -10.37
N ASN A 125 -8.34 -0.53 -11.66
CA ASN A 125 -7.49 -0.07 -12.78
C ASN A 125 -6.00 -0.39 -12.60
N ILE A 126 -5.67 -1.53 -12.02
CA ILE A 126 -4.29 -1.99 -11.83
C ILE A 126 -3.87 -2.81 -13.05
N VAL A 127 -2.69 -2.49 -13.60
CA VAL A 127 -2.09 -3.12 -14.79
C VAL A 127 -0.65 -3.50 -14.54
#